data_AF-A0A9D4JW75-F1
#
_entry.id   AF-A0A9D4JW75-F1
#
_cell.length_a   1.000
_cell.length_b   1.000
_cell.length_c   1.000
_cell.angle_alpha   90.00
_cell.angle_beta   90.00
_cell.angle_gamma   90.00
#
_symmetry.space_group_name_H-M   'P 1'
#
loop_
_entity.id
_entity.type
_entity.pdbx_description
1 polymer ?
#
loop_
_entity_poly.entity_id
_entity_poly.type
_entity_poly.pdbx_seq_one_letter_code
_entity_poly.pdbx_strand_id
1 'polypeptide(L)'
;MGKLASAELAECTKDMDATTWNSYQIVNNRARALCYSTQQQQFRRLAEVTVNQLMATASGQLEYLKQLQEHLHQMTSQTKDLLSNQQSLRSAQDSVLSQIHGNMMELKQEKSMIAAGNKKLAELTENIRSKLDEATRQLVKQESTQLESHQKIVDDLTHIQQKSHDALNKLDQSSESLLHNHAEMTGHYERMYENMVRINSTVSSLLATVNMMQRHLDDRITWFSTILHMADDKLSILTCGVLHVSYFLFAALAASFLQSPPATRLVLFVLVSVNATMEIQTGHSLDFASITMFLFVVSAGASQQKRLQWLLLADGCYSQGTTVVKWLLLANGCYSQVTTVVEWLLLADGCYSQVTTVVKWLLLADGCYSQPWVEWLLLADDCYSQVTTVVEWLLLADGCYSQVTTVVKWLLLANGCYSQVTTVVEWLLLADGCYSQVTTVVEWLLLADGYYSQVTSVVKWLLLADGCYSQQASGPSERPFFLGGSLPGPAGDAGAQTDEGYQSPDTTTAGPTGPTVDLPLWQPTFIDCIVHSREIIVHQ
;
A
#
# COMPACT_ATOMS: atom_id res chain seq x y z
N MET A 1 30.94 -112.12 -116.79
CA MET A 1 31.74 -111.74 -117.98
C MET A 1 30.95 -110.68 -118.74
N GLY A 2 31.48 -109.51 -119.12
CA GLY A 2 32.75 -108.91 -118.72
C GLY A 2 34.03 -109.65 -119.12
N LYS A 3 34.19 -110.03 -120.39
CA LYS A 3 35.47 -109.86 -121.09
C LYS A 3 35.14 -109.07 -122.36
N LEU A 4 35.10 -107.75 -122.23
CA LEU A 4 35.20 -106.83 -123.37
C LEU A 4 36.65 -106.82 -123.84
N ALA A 5 36.86 -106.61 -125.14
CA ALA A 5 38.16 -106.55 -125.79
C ALA A 5 39.04 -107.81 -125.53
N SER A 6 38.91 -108.98 -126.19
CA SER A 6 38.43 -109.30 -127.54
C SER A 6 39.08 -108.46 -128.63
N ALA A 7 39.96 -109.04 -129.45
CA ALA A 7 40.63 -108.33 -130.53
C ALA A 7 39.63 -107.52 -131.37
N GLU A 8 40.06 -106.37 -131.90
CA GLU A 8 39.21 -105.53 -132.74
C GLU A 8 38.57 -106.38 -133.85
N LEU A 9 37.31 -106.08 -134.20
CA LEU A 9 36.58 -106.91 -135.15
C LEU A 9 37.35 -107.09 -136.46
N ALA A 10 38.09 -106.05 -136.87
CA ALA A 10 39.03 -106.06 -137.99
C ALA A 10 40.02 -107.24 -137.96
N GLU A 11 40.65 -107.53 -136.82
CA GLU A 11 41.64 -108.62 -136.67
C GLU A 11 40.98 -109.99 -136.81
N CYS A 12 39.78 -110.18 -136.24
CA CYS A 12 38.99 -111.41 -136.41
C CYS A 12 38.42 -111.58 -137.83
N THR A 13 38.25 -110.49 -138.59
CA THR A 13 37.69 -110.52 -139.95
C THR A 13 38.74 -110.54 -141.07
N LYS A 14 40.00 -110.32 -140.71
CA LYS A 14 41.13 -110.08 -141.62
C LYS A 14 41.33 -111.13 -142.70
N ASP A 15 41.18 -112.40 -142.32
CA ASP A 15 41.39 -113.58 -143.18
C ASP A 15 40.07 -114.27 -143.57
N MET A 16 38.92 -113.59 -143.41
CA MET A 16 37.61 -114.13 -143.81
C MET A 16 37.37 -114.01 -145.32
N ASP A 17 36.91 -115.08 -145.94
CA ASP A 17 36.43 -115.06 -147.32
C ASP A 17 35.06 -114.36 -147.45
N ALA A 18 34.71 -113.97 -148.68
CA ALA A 18 33.48 -113.24 -148.98
C ALA A 18 32.19 -113.99 -148.59
N THR A 19 32.20 -115.33 -148.60
CA THR A 19 31.03 -116.16 -148.24
C THR A 19 30.79 -116.11 -146.72
N THR A 20 31.87 -116.25 -145.94
CA THR A 20 31.80 -116.25 -144.47
C THR A 20 31.47 -114.86 -143.91
N TRP A 21 31.95 -113.78 -144.56
CA TRP A 21 31.58 -112.41 -144.20
C TRP A 21 30.06 -112.14 -144.33
N ASN A 22 29.43 -112.60 -145.40
CA ASN A 22 27.98 -112.43 -145.60
C ASN A 22 27.17 -113.22 -144.54
N SER A 23 27.61 -114.44 -144.25
CA SER A 23 27.03 -115.27 -143.18
C SER A 23 27.10 -114.60 -141.80
N TYR A 24 28.24 -113.96 -141.48
CA TYR A 24 28.42 -113.18 -140.25
C TYR A 24 27.43 -112.01 -140.15
N GLN A 25 27.22 -111.24 -141.24
CA GLN A 25 26.29 -110.12 -141.26
C GLN A 25 24.83 -110.54 -141.01
N ILE A 26 24.39 -111.67 -141.58
CA ILE A 26 23.04 -112.22 -141.35
C ILE A 26 22.85 -112.62 -139.88
N VAL A 27 23.83 -113.32 -139.29
CA VAL A 27 23.78 -113.74 -137.88
C VAL A 27 23.79 -112.54 -136.93
N ASN A 28 24.66 -111.56 -137.17
CA ASN A 28 24.78 -110.35 -136.35
C ASN A 28 23.48 -109.54 -136.33
N ASN A 29 22.89 -109.26 -137.50
CA ASN A 29 21.63 -108.51 -137.57
C ASN A 29 20.46 -109.26 -136.91
N ARG A 30 20.40 -110.59 -137.02
CA ARG A 30 19.38 -111.41 -136.37
C ARG A 30 19.55 -111.45 -134.85
N ALA A 31 20.78 -111.50 -134.35
CA ALA A 31 21.10 -111.43 -132.93
C ALA A 31 20.72 -110.07 -132.31
N ARG A 32 20.99 -108.96 -133.01
CA ARG A 32 20.59 -107.60 -132.57
C ARG A 32 19.07 -107.46 -132.44
N ALA A 33 18.31 -107.97 -133.42
CA ALA A 33 16.85 -107.93 -133.37
C ALA A 33 16.26 -108.70 -132.17
N LEU A 34 16.79 -109.88 -131.87
CA LEU A 34 16.42 -110.66 -130.67
C LEU A 34 16.77 -109.93 -129.37
N CYS A 35 17.93 -109.27 -129.31
CA CYS A 35 18.37 -108.53 -128.14
C CYS A 35 17.41 -107.38 -127.78
N TYR A 36 17.07 -106.52 -128.76
CA TYR A 36 16.12 -105.42 -128.53
C TYR A 36 14.71 -105.91 -128.14
N SER A 37 14.24 -107.01 -128.76
CA SER A 37 12.95 -107.63 -128.41
C SER A 37 12.89 -108.09 -126.95
N THR A 38 13.97 -108.72 -126.48
CA THR A 38 14.07 -109.23 -125.10
C THR A 38 14.08 -108.10 -124.08
N GLN A 39 14.81 -107.01 -124.38
CA GLN A 39 14.96 -105.86 -123.48
C GLN A 39 13.61 -105.13 -123.26
N GLN A 40 12.80 -104.99 -124.31
CA GLN A 40 11.47 -104.36 -124.24
C GLN A 40 10.51 -105.13 -123.30
N GLN A 41 10.62 -106.47 -123.21
CA GLN A 41 9.79 -107.26 -122.31
C GLN A 41 10.16 -107.10 -120.83
N GLN A 42 11.45 -106.86 -120.51
CA GLN A 42 11.88 -106.65 -119.12
C GLN A 42 11.31 -105.35 -118.55
N PHE A 43 11.36 -104.25 -119.31
CA PHE A 43 10.81 -102.97 -118.88
C PHE A 43 9.30 -103.04 -118.56
N ARG A 44 8.53 -103.81 -119.35
CA ARG A 44 7.08 -103.96 -119.13
C ARG A 44 6.75 -104.61 -117.78
N ARG A 45 7.43 -105.71 -117.42
CA ARG A 45 7.23 -106.39 -116.13
C ARG A 45 7.63 -105.52 -114.93
N LEU A 46 8.71 -104.75 -115.06
CA LEU A 46 9.17 -103.83 -114.00
C LEU A 46 8.15 -102.71 -113.73
N ALA A 47 7.51 -102.17 -114.78
CA ALA A 47 6.44 -101.19 -114.62
C ALA A 47 5.21 -101.79 -113.90
N GLU A 48 4.77 -102.99 -114.30
CA GLU A 48 3.61 -103.69 -113.72
C GLU A 48 3.79 -103.96 -112.21
N VAL A 49 4.97 -104.40 -111.77
CA VAL A 49 5.29 -104.57 -110.33
C VAL A 49 5.25 -103.24 -109.57
N THR A 50 5.82 -102.18 -110.15
CA THR A 50 5.93 -100.86 -109.50
C THR A 50 4.55 -100.23 -109.24
N VAL A 51 3.61 -100.36 -110.19
CA VAL A 51 2.23 -99.85 -110.04
C VAL A 51 1.47 -100.58 -108.92
N ASN A 52 1.62 -101.90 -108.82
CA ASN A 52 1.00 -102.68 -107.76
C ASN A 52 1.53 -102.29 -106.36
N GLN A 53 2.83 -102.04 -106.25
CA GLN A 53 3.47 -101.58 -105.01
C GLN A 53 2.90 -100.23 -104.53
N LEU A 54 2.68 -99.29 -105.47
CA LEU A 54 2.09 -97.97 -105.18
C LEU A 54 0.63 -98.08 -104.72
N MET A 55 -0.19 -98.91 -105.39
CA MET A 55 -1.60 -99.07 -105.03
C MET A 55 -1.77 -99.66 -103.62
N ALA A 56 -0.94 -100.64 -103.24
CA ALA A 56 -0.93 -101.22 -101.90
C ALA A 56 -0.46 -100.23 -100.81
N THR A 57 0.37 -99.24 -101.17
CA THR A 57 0.84 -98.21 -100.24
C THR A 57 -0.25 -97.15 -99.99
N ALA A 58 -1.03 -96.80 -101.01
CA ALA A 58 -2.08 -95.79 -100.90
C ALA A 58 -3.27 -96.23 -100.03
N SER A 59 -3.67 -97.51 -100.08
CA SER A 59 -4.76 -98.04 -99.25
C SER A 59 -4.41 -98.04 -97.75
N GLY A 60 -3.17 -98.34 -97.39
CA GLY A 60 -2.70 -98.34 -95.99
C GLY A 60 -2.77 -96.97 -95.31
N GLN A 61 -2.61 -95.87 -96.05
CA GLN A 61 -2.72 -94.52 -95.49
C GLN A 61 -4.18 -94.09 -95.20
N LEU A 62 -5.15 -94.70 -95.86
CA LEU A 62 -6.57 -94.31 -95.74
C LEU A 62 -7.19 -94.81 -94.43
N GLU A 63 -6.80 -96.00 -93.95
CA GLU A 63 -7.27 -96.52 -92.64
C GLU A 63 -6.64 -95.76 -91.45
N TYR A 64 -5.41 -95.25 -91.59
CA TYR A 64 -4.74 -94.46 -90.55
C TYR A 64 -5.45 -93.13 -90.27
N LEU A 65 -5.96 -92.46 -91.32
CA LEU A 65 -6.75 -91.23 -91.18
C LEU A 65 -8.10 -91.46 -90.47
N LYS A 66 -8.66 -92.66 -90.59
CA LYS A 66 -9.94 -93.05 -89.99
C LYS A 66 -9.82 -93.20 -88.46
N GLN A 67 -8.74 -93.81 -87.97
CA GLN A 67 -8.45 -93.87 -86.52
C GLN A 67 -8.23 -92.47 -85.92
N LEU A 68 -7.63 -91.55 -86.68
CA LEU A 68 -7.37 -90.18 -86.22
C LEU A 68 -8.66 -89.39 -85.93
N GLN A 69 -9.73 -89.64 -86.69
CA GLN A 69 -11.00 -88.95 -86.53
C GLN A 69 -11.82 -89.45 -85.33
N GLU A 70 -11.68 -90.73 -84.97
CA GLU A 70 -12.34 -91.32 -83.80
C GLU A 70 -11.73 -90.79 -82.48
N HIS A 71 -10.41 -90.61 -82.44
CA HIS A 71 -9.69 -90.04 -81.30
C HIS A 71 -10.06 -88.56 -81.02
N LEU A 72 -10.37 -87.78 -82.07
CA LEU A 72 -10.82 -86.38 -81.97
C LEU A 72 -12.18 -86.23 -81.26
N HIS A 73 -13.07 -87.22 -81.41
CA HIS A 73 -14.37 -87.20 -80.72
C HIS A 73 -14.22 -87.38 -79.20
N GLN A 74 -13.21 -88.12 -78.75
CA GLN A 74 -12.97 -88.39 -77.33
C GLN A 74 -12.43 -87.15 -76.58
N MET A 75 -11.49 -86.40 -77.18
CA MET A 75 -10.97 -85.14 -76.59
C MET A 75 -12.06 -84.08 -76.39
N THR A 76 -13.08 -84.05 -77.25
CA THR A 76 -14.12 -83.01 -77.24
C THR A 76 -15.02 -83.07 -75.98
N SER A 77 -15.05 -84.19 -75.26
CA SER A 77 -15.80 -84.31 -74.00
C SER A 77 -15.12 -83.63 -72.80
N GLN A 78 -13.78 -83.60 -72.77
CA GLN A 78 -13.01 -83.03 -71.65
C GLN A 78 -13.03 -81.49 -71.65
N THR A 79 -13.26 -80.86 -72.80
CA THR A 79 -13.29 -79.39 -72.93
C THR A 79 -14.41 -78.71 -72.12
N LYS A 80 -15.40 -79.48 -71.65
CA LYS A 80 -16.57 -78.96 -70.93
C LYS A 80 -16.27 -78.60 -69.46
N ASP A 81 -15.34 -79.31 -68.82
CA ASP A 81 -14.91 -79.02 -67.44
C ASP A 81 -13.94 -77.84 -67.34
N LEU A 82 -13.30 -77.43 -68.43
CA LEU A 82 -12.45 -76.22 -68.43
C LEU A 82 -13.30 -74.93 -68.27
N LEU A 83 -14.52 -74.93 -68.79
CA LEU A 83 -15.43 -73.77 -68.80
C LEU A 83 -16.15 -73.55 -67.46
N SER A 84 -16.49 -74.61 -66.72
CA SER A 84 -17.04 -74.49 -65.36
C SER A 84 -16.00 -73.89 -64.39
N ASN A 85 -14.76 -74.37 -64.48
CA ASN A 85 -13.64 -73.85 -63.71
C ASN A 85 -13.34 -72.37 -64.04
N GLN A 86 -13.48 -71.92 -65.30
CA GLN A 86 -13.24 -70.53 -65.67
C GLN A 86 -14.20 -69.54 -64.97
N GLN A 87 -15.48 -69.91 -64.81
CA GLN A 87 -16.45 -69.08 -64.08
C GLN A 87 -16.15 -69.04 -62.58
N SER A 88 -15.72 -70.17 -61.99
CA SER A 88 -15.30 -70.22 -60.58
C SER A 88 -14.00 -69.46 -60.33
N LEU A 89 -13.09 -69.41 -61.31
CA LEU A 89 -11.85 -68.64 -61.19
C LEU A 89 -12.12 -67.13 -61.22
N ARG A 90 -13.07 -66.68 -62.05
CA ARG A 90 -13.53 -65.28 -62.07
C ARG A 90 -14.22 -64.87 -60.77
N SER A 91 -15.18 -65.65 -60.26
CA SER A 91 -15.85 -65.31 -59.00
C SER A 91 -14.88 -65.31 -57.81
N ALA A 92 -13.89 -66.21 -57.78
CA ALA A 92 -12.80 -66.16 -56.81
C ALA A 92 -11.91 -64.91 -56.98
N GLN A 93 -11.56 -64.54 -58.21
CA GLN A 93 -10.75 -63.36 -58.51
C GLN A 93 -11.46 -62.04 -58.14
N ASP A 94 -12.75 -61.92 -58.46
CA ASP A 94 -13.59 -60.77 -58.09
C ASP A 94 -13.80 -60.71 -56.56
N SER A 95 -13.94 -61.86 -55.89
CA SER A 95 -14.00 -61.94 -54.43
C SER A 95 -12.70 -61.51 -53.76
N VAL A 96 -11.55 -61.95 -54.28
CA VAL A 96 -10.21 -61.53 -53.80
C VAL A 96 -9.98 -60.03 -54.06
N LEU A 97 -10.37 -59.50 -55.22
CA LEU A 97 -10.30 -58.05 -55.50
C LEU A 97 -11.20 -57.25 -54.56
N SER A 98 -12.41 -57.74 -54.27
CA SER A 98 -13.34 -57.12 -53.31
C SER A 98 -12.76 -57.11 -51.89
N GLN A 99 -12.20 -58.24 -51.42
CA GLN A 99 -11.53 -58.33 -50.12
C GLN A 99 -10.28 -57.43 -50.04
N ILE A 100 -9.44 -57.39 -51.08
CA ILE A 100 -8.28 -56.48 -51.14
C ILE A 100 -8.75 -55.02 -51.10
N HIS A 101 -9.83 -54.66 -51.80
CA HIS A 101 -10.37 -53.30 -51.76
C HIS A 101 -10.94 -52.93 -50.40
N GLY A 102 -11.71 -53.84 -49.77
CA GLY A 102 -12.20 -53.68 -48.40
C GLY A 102 -11.06 -53.46 -47.40
N ASN A 103 -10.11 -54.41 -47.35
CA ASN A 103 -8.93 -54.34 -46.49
C ASN A 103 -8.10 -53.07 -46.75
N MET A 104 -7.97 -52.61 -48.00
CA MET A 104 -7.25 -51.38 -48.32
C MET A 104 -7.98 -50.12 -47.85
N MET A 105 -9.32 -50.13 -47.86
CA MET A 105 -10.14 -49.03 -47.33
C MET A 105 -10.13 -49.01 -45.79
N GLU A 106 -10.23 -50.18 -45.15
CA GLU A 106 -10.08 -50.33 -43.70
C GLU A 106 -8.68 -49.88 -43.24
N LEU A 107 -7.60 -50.34 -43.88
CA LEU A 107 -6.22 -49.98 -43.54
C LEU A 107 -5.93 -48.48 -43.82
N LYS A 108 -6.64 -47.86 -44.78
CA LYS A 108 -6.60 -46.41 -45.00
C LYS A 108 -7.32 -45.63 -43.90
N GLN A 109 -8.45 -46.15 -43.39
CA GLN A 109 -9.17 -45.59 -42.25
C GLN A 109 -8.40 -45.79 -40.93
N GLU A 110 -7.79 -46.96 -40.72
CA GLU A 110 -6.91 -47.23 -39.58
C GLU A 110 -5.74 -46.24 -39.55
N LYS A 111 -5.06 -46.02 -40.69
CA LYS A 111 -3.98 -45.03 -40.80
C LYS A 111 -4.43 -43.60 -40.51
N SER A 112 -5.65 -43.21 -40.88
CA SER A 112 -6.16 -41.86 -40.53
C SER A 112 -6.53 -41.75 -39.06
N MET A 113 -7.07 -42.82 -38.45
CA MET A 113 -7.32 -42.89 -37.00
C MET A 113 -6.01 -42.87 -36.19
N ILE A 114 -4.97 -43.58 -36.62
CA ILE A 114 -3.62 -43.53 -36.02
C ILE A 114 -3.03 -42.12 -36.14
N ALA A 115 -3.15 -41.46 -37.30
CA ALA A 115 -2.69 -40.08 -37.47
C ALA A 115 -3.43 -39.09 -36.54
N ALA A 116 -4.75 -39.25 -36.37
CA ALA A 116 -5.54 -38.47 -35.42
C ALA A 116 -5.15 -38.74 -33.95
N GLY A 117 -4.94 -40.01 -33.59
CA GLY A 117 -4.46 -40.43 -32.27
C GLY A 117 -3.09 -39.85 -31.93
N ASN A 118 -2.13 -39.94 -32.86
CA ASN A 118 -0.80 -39.36 -32.71
C ASN A 118 -0.85 -37.83 -32.55
N LYS A 119 -1.73 -37.14 -33.30
CA LYS A 119 -1.96 -35.70 -33.12
C LYS A 119 -2.51 -35.39 -31.72
N LYS A 120 -3.45 -36.17 -31.21
CA LYS A 120 -4.02 -35.98 -29.86
C LYS A 120 -3.00 -36.29 -28.76
N LEU A 121 -2.14 -37.29 -28.96
CA LEU A 121 -1.06 -37.63 -28.04
C LEU A 121 0.00 -36.51 -27.97
N ALA A 122 0.36 -35.91 -29.11
CA ALA A 122 1.23 -34.74 -29.14
C ALA A 122 0.61 -33.53 -28.41
N GLU A 123 -0.68 -33.25 -28.65
CA GLU A 123 -1.42 -32.18 -27.95
C GLU A 123 -1.47 -32.39 -26.42
N LEU A 124 -1.72 -33.63 -25.97
CA LEU A 124 -1.69 -34.00 -24.56
C LEU A 124 -0.28 -33.85 -23.96
N THR A 125 0.75 -34.30 -24.66
CA THR A 125 2.16 -34.20 -24.24
C THR A 125 2.58 -32.74 -24.08
N GLU A 126 2.18 -31.87 -25.02
CA GLU A 126 2.46 -30.44 -24.98
C GLU A 126 1.70 -29.72 -23.85
N ASN A 127 0.45 -30.13 -23.57
CA ASN A 127 -0.31 -29.61 -22.42
C ASN A 127 0.34 -30.00 -21.08
N ILE A 128 0.77 -31.25 -20.95
CA ILE A 128 1.50 -31.76 -19.78
C ILE A 128 2.82 -31.02 -19.62
N ARG A 129 3.60 -30.84 -20.69
CA ARG A 129 4.86 -30.08 -20.68
C ARG A 129 4.64 -28.64 -20.24
N SER A 130 3.68 -27.95 -20.82
CA SER A 130 3.34 -26.56 -20.47
C SER A 130 2.93 -26.41 -19.00
N LYS A 131 2.14 -27.35 -18.46
CA LYS A 131 1.79 -27.37 -17.03
C LYS A 131 2.96 -27.72 -16.12
N LEU A 132 3.88 -28.60 -16.54
CA LEU A 132 5.08 -28.94 -15.78
C LEU A 132 6.07 -27.76 -15.76
N ASP A 133 6.26 -27.09 -16.89
CA ASP A 133 7.07 -25.87 -17.01
C ASP A 133 6.51 -24.75 -16.10
N GLU A 134 5.18 -24.59 -16.07
CA GLU A 134 4.52 -23.59 -15.21
C GLU A 134 4.58 -23.95 -13.72
N ALA A 135 4.32 -25.21 -13.35
CA ALA A 135 4.50 -25.66 -11.97
C ALA A 135 5.96 -25.50 -11.50
N THR A 136 6.94 -25.77 -12.37
CA THR A 136 8.36 -25.57 -12.08
C THR A 136 8.69 -24.08 -11.89
N ARG A 137 8.18 -23.19 -12.73
CA ARG A 137 8.30 -21.72 -12.53
C ARG A 137 7.70 -21.26 -11.20
N GLN A 138 6.53 -21.80 -10.84
CA GLN A 138 5.86 -21.47 -9.58
C GLN A 138 6.64 -21.96 -8.36
N LEU A 139 7.19 -23.18 -8.39
CA LEU A 139 8.05 -23.72 -7.33
C LEU A 139 9.32 -22.89 -7.12
N VAL A 140 10.05 -22.54 -8.19
CA VAL A 140 11.27 -21.70 -8.09
C VAL A 140 10.95 -20.28 -7.56
N LYS A 141 9.80 -19.71 -7.97
CA LYS A 141 9.33 -18.43 -7.43
C LYS A 141 8.92 -18.54 -5.96
N GLN A 142 8.31 -19.64 -5.55
CA GLN A 142 7.93 -19.90 -4.16
C GLN A 142 9.16 -20.08 -3.27
N GLU A 143 10.17 -20.84 -3.73
CA GLU A 143 11.44 -21.05 -3.03
C GLU A 143 12.19 -19.73 -2.79
N SER A 144 12.35 -18.89 -3.81
CA SER A 144 12.99 -17.57 -3.67
C SER A 144 12.22 -16.63 -2.74
N THR A 145 10.89 -16.59 -2.83
CA THR A 145 10.04 -15.82 -1.91
C THR A 145 10.14 -16.34 -0.47
N GLN A 146 10.25 -17.65 -0.29
CA GLN A 146 10.38 -18.29 1.02
C GLN A 146 11.77 -18.06 1.64
N LEU A 147 12.85 -18.04 0.84
CA LEU A 147 14.19 -17.66 1.28
C LEU A 147 14.23 -16.20 1.75
N GLU A 148 13.65 -15.26 1.00
CA GLU A 148 13.56 -13.85 1.40
C GLU A 148 12.75 -13.66 2.69
N SER A 149 11.63 -14.40 2.83
CA SER A 149 10.80 -14.39 4.04
C SER A 149 11.54 -14.96 5.25
N HIS A 150 12.27 -16.06 5.10
CA HIS A 150 13.09 -16.64 6.18
C HIS A 150 14.23 -15.70 6.60
N GLN A 151 14.90 -15.02 5.65
CA GLN A 151 15.93 -14.03 5.97
C GLN A 151 15.36 -12.90 6.83
N LYS A 152 14.22 -12.32 6.41
CA LYS A 152 13.52 -11.27 7.19
C LYS A 152 13.14 -11.73 8.59
N ILE A 153 12.63 -12.96 8.75
CA ILE A 153 12.31 -13.54 10.07
C ILE A 153 13.56 -13.68 10.94
N VAL A 154 14.70 -14.08 10.38
CA VAL A 154 15.98 -14.16 11.13
C VAL A 154 16.44 -12.76 11.55
N ASP A 155 16.40 -11.78 10.65
CA ASP A 155 16.80 -10.40 10.93
C ASP A 155 15.92 -9.79 12.04
N ASP A 156 14.59 -9.92 11.93
CA ASP A 156 13.63 -9.49 12.96
C ASP A 156 13.90 -10.17 14.31
N LEU A 157 14.19 -11.47 14.34
CA LEU A 157 14.53 -12.20 15.57
C LEU A 157 15.82 -11.69 16.22
N THR A 158 16.86 -11.37 15.44
CA THR A 158 18.09 -10.78 16.01
C THR A 158 17.86 -9.39 16.58
N HIS A 159 17.05 -8.56 15.91
CA HIS A 159 16.68 -7.23 16.42
C HIS A 159 15.82 -7.32 17.69
N ILE A 160 14.87 -8.26 17.78
CA ILE A 160 14.09 -8.53 18.99
C ILE A 160 15.00 -9.01 20.13
N GLN A 161 15.96 -9.91 19.85
CA GLN A 161 16.93 -10.38 20.84
C GLN A 161 17.79 -9.24 21.38
N GLN A 162 18.35 -8.39 20.50
CA GLN A 162 19.15 -7.24 20.91
C GLN A 162 18.33 -6.26 21.76
N LYS A 163 17.13 -5.90 21.31
CA LYS A 163 16.23 -4.98 22.03
C LYS A 163 15.79 -5.53 23.39
N SER A 164 15.63 -6.84 23.52
CA SER A 164 15.38 -7.52 24.79
C SER A 164 16.60 -7.44 25.73
N HIS A 165 17.81 -7.63 25.20
CA HIS A 165 19.05 -7.48 25.98
C HIS A 165 19.27 -6.04 26.45
N ASP A 166 19.04 -5.04 25.59
CA ASP A 166 19.09 -3.61 25.96
C ASP A 166 18.06 -3.25 27.04
N ALA A 167 16.88 -3.86 27.00
CA ALA A 167 15.85 -3.67 28.03
C ALA A 167 16.26 -4.29 29.38
N LEU A 168 16.87 -5.48 29.37
CA LEU A 168 17.43 -6.11 30.58
C LEU A 168 18.56 -5.26 31.17
N ASN A 169 19.50 -4.78 30.36
CA ASN A 169 20.63 -3.96 30.80
C ASN A 169 20.14 -2.61 31.41
N LYS A 170 19.09 -2.01 30.84
CA LYS A 170 18.44 -0.81 31.42
C LYS A 170 17.68 -1.11 32.72
N LEU A 171 17.08 -2.28 32.84
CA LEU A 171 16.40 -2.72 34.06
C LEU A 171 17.39 -2.94 35.20
N ASP A 172 18.56 -3.53 34.91
CA ASP A 172 19.64 -3.73 35.88
C ASP A 172 20.23 -2.40 36.38
N GLN A 173 20.54 -1.47 35.48
CA GLN A 173 20.95 -0.10 35.82
C GLN A 173 19.90 0.65 36.65
N SER A 174 18.61 0.48 36.33
CA SER A 174 17.50 1.05 37.10
C SER A 174 17.38 0.41 38.49
N SER A 175 17.68 -0.89 38.61
CA SER A 175 17.71 -1.63 39.87
C SER A 175 18.85 -1.16 40.77
N GLU A 176 20.07 -1.01 40.24
CA GLU A 176 21.22 -0.47 40.97
C GLU A 176 20.95 0.95 41.49
N SER A 177 20.39 1.82 40.63
CA SER A 177 19.95 3.17 41.03
C SER A 177 18.88 3.13 42.12
N LEU A 178 17.88 2.24 42.04
CA LEU A 178 16.87 2.05 43.08
C LEU A 178 17.48 1.59 44.41
N LEU A 179 18.44 0.66 44.38
CA LEU A 179 19.14 0.18 45.56
C LEU A 179 20.00 1.28 46.21
N HIS A 180 20.68 2.10 45.41
CA HIS A 180 21.44 3.26 45.90
C HIS A 180 20.52 4.29 46.60
N ASN A 181 19.45 4.70 45.92
CA ASN A 181 18.47 5.64 46.46
C ASN A 181 17.79 5.08 47.73
N HIS A 182 17.52 3.77 47.78
CA HIS A 182 16.96 3.12 48.97
C HIS A 182 17.95 3.14 50.16
N ALA A 183 19.24 2.85 49.92
CA ALA A 183 20.28 2.91 50.95
C ALA A 183 20.48 4.34 51.49
N GLU A 184 20.50 5.36 50.63
CA GLU A 184 20.54 6.76 51.05
C GLU A 184 19.30 7.13 51.87
N MET A 185 18.11 6.73 51.42
CA MET A 185 16.85 6.95 52.14
C MET A 185 16.85 6.30 53.53
N THR A 186 17.31 5.05 53.67
CA THR A 186 17.49 4.40 54.99
C THR A 186 18.47 5.20 55.87
N GLY A 187 19.58 5.66 55.29
CA GLY A 187 20.53 6.54 55.98
C GLY A 187 19.96 7.92 56.37
N HIS A 188 18.94 8.42 55.67
CA HIS A 188 18.17 9.59 56.07
C HIS A 188 17.20 9.30 57.22
N TYR A 189 16.49 8.16 57.17
CA TYR A 189 15.59 7.75 58.25
C TYR A 189 16.32 7.53 59.58
N GLU A 190 17.49 6.89 59.57
CA GLU A 190 18.28 6.68 60.80
C GLU A 190 18.71 8.01 61.43
N ARG A 191 19.21 8.96 60.61
CA ARG A 191 19.54 10.33 61.07
C ARG A 191 18.32 11.08 61.59
N MET A 192 17.13 10.86 61.03
CA MET A 192 15.89 11.47 61.53
C MET A 192 15.46 10.85 62.86
N TYR A 193 15.60 9.53 63.03
CA TYR A 193 15.31 8.82 64.27
C TYR A 193 16.27 9.26 65.40
N GLU A 194 17.57 9.33 65.13
CA GLU A 194 18.55 9.81 66.11
C GLU A 194 18.23 11.25 66.55
N ASN A 195 17.87 12.13 65.61
CA ASN A 195 17.46 13.50 65.93
C ASN A 195 16.16 13.54 66.75
N MET A 196 15.18 12.67 66.51
CA MET A 196 13.98 12.55 67.36
C MET A 196 14.32 12.09 68.78
N VAL A 197 15.24 11.13 68.95
CA VAL A 197 15.73 10.70 70.27
C VAL A 197 16.45 11.84 70.99
N ARG A 198 17.30 12.60 70.28
CA ARG A 198 17.95 13.81 70.81
C ARG A 198 16.91 14.87 71.23
N ILE A 199 15.90 15.15 70.40
CA ILE A 199 14.80 16.09 70.71
C ILE A 199 14.02 15.66 71.95
N ASN A 200 13.71 14.37 72.11
CA ASN A 200 13.06 13.87 73.32
C ASN A 200 13.90 14.13 74.59
N SER A 201 15.23 14.00 74.50
CA SER A 201 16.14 14.29 75.61
C SER A 201 16.24 15.79 75.94
N THR A 202 16.21 16.68 74.93
CA THR A 202 16.24 18.12 75.16
C THR A 202 14.90 18.64 75.68
N VAL A 203 13.77 18.14 75.18
CA VAL A 203 12.43 18.42 75.72
C VAL A 203 12.31 17.95 77.18
N SER A 204 12.83 16.76 77.51
CA SER A 204 12.87 16.28 78.91
C SER A 204 13.71 17.19 79.82
N SER A 205 14.85 17.68 79.31
CA SER A 205 15.74 18.60 80.04
C SER A 205 15.14 20.00 80.21
N LEU A 206 14.43 20.50 79.19
CA LEU A 206 13.67 21.74 79.25
C LEU A 206 12.50 21.61 80.23
N LEU A 207 11.76 20.50 80.23
CA LEU A 207 10.67 20.25 81.17
C LEU A 207 11.17 20.22 82.62
N ALA A 208 12.32 19.60 82.89
CA ALA A 208 12.96 19.64 84.20
C ALA A 208 13.34 21.08 84.62
N THR A 209 13.86 21.88 83.68
CA THR A 209 14.23 23.29 83.90
C THR A 209 13.00 24.16 84.17
N VAL A 210 11.92 24.01 83.39
CA VAL A 210 10.64 24.70 83.57
C VAL A 210 10.01 24.31 84.91
N ASN A 211 10.00 23.02 85.28
CA ASN A 211 9.53 22.56 86.58
C ASN A 211 10.37 23.08 87.77
N MET A 212 11.62 23.52 87.54
CA MET A 212 12.45 24.17 88.55
C MET A 212 12.12 25.67 88.62
N MET A 213 11.98 26.32 87.47
CA MET A 213 11.61 27.73 87.35
C MET A 213 10.20 27.99 87.89
N GLN A 214 9.23 27.11 87.64
CA GLN A 214 7.87 27.23 88.16
C GLN A 214 7.85 27.23 89.69
N ARG A 215 8.54 26.27 90.35
CA ARG A 215 8.65 26.25 91.82
C ARG A 215 9.29 27.52 92.38
N HIS A 216 10.30 28.06 91.70
CA HIS A 216 10.91 29.32 92.11
C HIS A 216 10.00 30.55 91.83
N LEU A 217 9.13 30.47 90.83
CA LEU A 217 8.12 31.50 90.57
C LEU A 217 6.97 31.43 91.57
N ASP A 218 6.46 30.26 91.94
CA ASP A 218 5.38 30.12 92.93
C ASP A 218 5.80 30.63 94.32
N ASP A 219 7.02 30.33 94.77
CA ASP A 219 7.63 30.92 96.00
C ASP A 219 7.68 32.45 95.93
N ARG A 220 7.98 33.01 94.74
CA ARG A 220 8.10 34.46 94.55
C ARG A 220 6.76 35.13 94.36
N ILE A 221 5.77 34.46 93.75
CA ILE A 221 4.41 34.95 93.53
C ILE A 221 3.62 34.93 94.83
N THR A 222 3.78 33.91 95.69
CA THR A 222 3.20 33.89 97.05
C THR A 222 3.82 34.95 97.97
N TRP A 223 5.14 35.18 97.87
CA TRP A 223 5.79 36.31 98.52
C TRP A 223 5.28 37.67 98.00
N PHE A 224 5.13 37.84 96.68
CA PHE A 224 4.63 39.07 96.07
C PHE A 224 3.15 39.33 96.36
N SER A 225 2.28 38.31 96.37
CA SER A 225 0.84 38.49 96.64
C SER A 225 0.60 38.96 98.09
N THR A 226 1.41 38.48 99.02
CA THR A 226 1.44 38.93 100.43
C THR A 226 1.79 40.42 100.56
N ILE A 227 2.55 40.99 99.60
CA ILE A 227 2.88 42.42 99.53
C ILE A 227 1.80 43.22 98.77
N LEU A 228 1.27 42.66 97.68
CA LEU A 228 0.29 43.30 96.80
C LEU A 228 -1.09 43.48 97.45
N HIS A 229 -1.45 42.67 98.45
CA HIS A 229 -2.73 42.80 99.17
C HIS A 229 -2.88 44.12 99.98
N MET A 230 -1.85 44.98 100.01
CA MET A 230 -1.92 46.34 100.57
C MET A 230 -2.04 47.46 99.51
N ALA A 231 -2.20 47.15 98.22
CA ALA A 231 -2.09 48.12 97.12
C ALA A 231 -3.31 48.17 96.16
N ASP A 232 -4.43 47.55 96.54
CA ASP A 232 -5.56 47.22 95.65
C ASP A 232 -6.13 48.42 94.87
N ASP A 233 -6.45 49.52 95.58
CA ASP A 233 -7.05 50.74 95.02
C ASP A 233 -6.22 51.45 93.93
N LYS A 234 -4.93 51.17 93.82
CA LYS A 234 -4.05 51.72 92.77
C LYS A 234 -3.68 50.71 91.69
N LEU A 235 -3.85 49.42 91.95
CA LEU A 235 -3.56 48.36 90.98
C LEU A 235 -4.65 48.30 89.90
N SER A 236 -5.91 48.54 90.27
CA SER A 236 -7.06 48.58 89.35
C SER A 236 -6.87 49.61 88.22
N ILE A 237 -6.53 50.86 88.58
CA ILE A 237 -6.29 51.97 87.63
C ILE A 237 -5.10 51.67 86.72
N LEU A 238 -4.01 51.11 87.26
CA LEU A 238 -2.84 50.72 86.46
C LEU A 238 -3.17 49.59 85.47
N THR A 239 -3.96 48.59 85.90
CA THR A 239 -4.34 47.44 85.09
C THR A 239 -5.30 47.85 83.95
N CYS A 240 -6.27 48.72 84.24
CA CYS A 240 -7.12 49.40 83.25
C CYS A 240 -6.26 50.10 82.18
N GLY A 241 -5.30 50.94 82.59
CA GLY A 241 -4.41 51.65 81.66
C GLY A 241 -3.59 50.71 80.78
N VAL A 242 -3.02 49.64 81.35
CA VAL A 242 -2.26 48.63 80.59
C VAL A 242 -3.14 47.89 79.58
N LEU A 243 -4.38 47.55 79.94
CA LEU A 243 -5.33 46.91 79.03
C LEU A 243 -5.66 47.81 77.83
N HIS A 244 -6.05 49.06 78.05
CA HIS A 244 -6.35 49.99 76.94
C HIS A 244 -5.15 50.24 76.02
N VAL A 245 -3.93 50.35 76.56
CA VAL A 245 -2.70 50.43 75.76
C VAL A 245 -2.47 49.15 74.94
N SER A 246 -2.71 47.98 75.51
CA SER A 246 -2.57 46.70 74.80
C SER A 246 -3.58 46.56 73.65
N TYR A 247 -4.84 47.00 73.85
CA TYR A 247 -5.86 46.99 72.80
C TYR A 247 -5.57 47.99 71.67
N PHE A 248 -5.05 49.18 71.99
CA PHE A 248 -4.60 50.14 70.98
C PHE A 248 -3.50 49.54 70.07
N LEU A 249 -2.50 48.89 70.67
CA LEU A 249 -1.42 48.23 69.93
C LEU A 249 -1.92 47.05 69.09
N PHE A 250 -2.81 46.22 69.63
CA PHE A 250 -3.40 45.09 68.89
C PHE A 250 -4.24 45.58 67.70
N ALA A 251 -5.08 46.61 67.89
CA ALA A 251 -5.86 47.21 66.82
C ALA A 251 -4.98 47.84 65.73
N ALA A 252 -3.88 48.51 66.10
CA ALA A 252 -2.91 49.08 65.16
C ALA A 252 -2.19 48.00 64.33
N LEU A 253 -1.79 46.89 64.97
CA LEU A 253 -1.19 45.74 64.29
C LEU A 253 -2.19 45.07 63.33
N ALA A 254 -3.40 44.76 63.79
CA ALA A 254 -4.45 44.17 62.96
C ALA A 254 -4.79 45.05 61.75
N ALA A 255 -4.99 46.35 61.95
CA ALA A 255 -5.23 47.31 60.87
C ALA A 255 -4.07 47.39 59.85
N SER A 256 -2.84 47.15 60.30
CA SER A 256 -1.64 47.09 59.45
C SER A 256 -1.62 45.82 58.59
N PHE A 257 -1.80 44.64 59.20
CA PHE A 257 -1.86 43.35 58.49
C PHE A 257 -3.02 43.26 57.50
N LEU A 258 -4.21 43.76 57.85
CA LEU A 258 -5.41 43.72 57.00
C LEU A 258 -5.44 44.84 55.92
N GLN A 259 -4.38 45.64 55.79
CA GLN A 259 -4.26 46.73 54.80
C GLN A 259 -5.47 47.69 54.77
N SER A 260 -6.10 47.92 55.93
CA SER A 260 -7.40 48.61 55.99
C SER A 260 -7.33 50.08 55.51
N PRO A 261 -8.37 50.58 54.81
CA PRO A 261 -8.36 51.93 54.24
C PRO A 261 -8.31 53.00 55.35
N PRO A 262 -7.66 54.16 55.12
CA PRO A 262 -7.28 55.10 56.17
C PRO A 262 -8.46 55.66 56.99
N ALA A 263 -9.65 55.79 56.39
CA ALA A 263 -10.86 56.18 57.10
C ALA A 263 -11.22 55.18 58.23
N THR A 264 -11.13 53.87 57.98
CA THR A 264 -11.40 52.85 59.01
C THR A 264 -10.37 52.88 60.12
N ARG A 265 -9.09 53.11 59.80
CA ARG A 265 -8.02 53.26 60.80
C ARG A 265 -8.28 54.44 61.73
N LEU A 266 -8.69 55.59 61.17
CA LEU A 266 -9.02 56.79 61.92
C LEU A 266 -10.22 56.56 62.86
N VAL A 267 -11.30 55.92 62.38
CA VAL A 267 -12.46 55.54 63.20
C VAL A 267 -12.07 54.64 64.37
N LEU A 268 -11.21 53.64 64.15
CA LEU A 268 -10.77 52.74 65.22
C LEU A 268 -9.92 53.45 66.28
N PHE A 269 -8.99 54.33 65.88
CA PHE A 269 -8.19 55.10 66.84
C PHE A 269 -9.04 56.08 67.67
N VAL A 270 -10.04 56.73 67.06
CA VAL A 270 -10.99 57.58 67.78
C VAL A 270 -11.84 56.75 68.75
N LEU A 271 -12.37 55.61 68.32
CA LEU A 271 -13.23 54.76 69.17
C LEU A 271 -12.51 54.22 70.41
N VAL A 272 -11.28 53.72 70.26
CA VAL A 272 -10.47 53.23 71.39
C VAL A 272 -10.14 54.37 72.35
N SER A 273 -9.78 55.55 71.82
CA SER A 273 -9.48 56.74 72.64
C SER A 273 -10.72 57.21 73.43
N VAL A 274 -11.88 57.27 72.78
CA VAL A 274 -13.15 57.66 73.42
C VAL A 274 -13.53 56.67 74.52
N ASN A 275 -13.46 55.36 74.26
CA ASN A 275 -13.79 54.34 75.25
C ASN A 275 -12.91 54.44 76.51
N ALA A 276 -11.59 54.61 76.34
CA ALA A 276 -10.67 54.81 77.45
C ALA A 276 -10.98 56.09 78.25
N THR A 277 -11.30 57.21 77.58
CA THR A 277 -11.71 58.44 78.31
C THR A 277 -13.05 58.30 79.03
N MET A 278 -13.98 57.49 78.48
CA MET A 278 -15.30 57.27 79.08
C MET A 278 -15.18 56.42 80.35
N GLU A 279 -14.37 55.37 80.34
CA GLU A 279 -14.09 54.54 81.53
C GLU A 279 -13.51 55.38 82.68
N ILE A 280 -12.54 56.25 82.38
CA ILE A 280 -11.87 57.13 83.35
C ILE A 280 -12.83 58.21 83.93
N GLN A 281 -13.82 58.67 83.16
CA GLN A 281 -14.70 59.78 83.58
C GLN A 281 -16.04 59.33 84.18
N THR A 282 -16.59 58.19 83.77
CA THR A 282 -17.94 57.75 84.18
C THR A 282 -17.99 56.34 84.77
N GLY A 283 -16.89 55.58 84.74
CA GLY A 283 -16.88 54.17 85.17
C GLY A 283 -17.67 53.23 84.25
N HIS A 284 -18.15 53.72 83.11
CA HIS A 284 -18.86 52.92 82.11
C HIS A 284 -18.01 52.79 80.84
N SER A 285 -17.55 51.57 80.56
CA SER A 285 -16.88 51.23 79.30
C SER A 285 -17.66 50.21 78.48
N LEU A 286 -17.36 50.14 77.19
CA LEU A 286 -17.77 49.04 76.34
C LEU A 286 -16.99 47.78 76.71
N ASP A 287 -17.70 46.73 77.11
CA ASP A 287 -17.09 45.45 77.48
C ASP A 287 -16.25 44.88 76.33
N PHE A 288 -15.19 44.13 76.69
CA PHE A 288 -14.24 43.53 75.76
C PHE A 288 -14.90 42.70 74.66
N ALA A 289 -15.98 41.96 74.95
CA ALA A 289 -16.71 41.19 73.94
C ALA A 289 -17.34 42.11 72.87
N SER A 290 -17.88 43.26 73.27
CA SER A 290 -18.51 44.22 72.36
C SER A 290 -17.52 44.92 71.43
N ILE A 291 -16.35 45.32 71.95
CA ILE A 291 -15.27 45.93 71.16
C ILE A 291 -14.70 44.91 70.17
N THR A 292 -14.48 43.67 70.60
CA THR A 292 -13.99 42.59 69.75
C THR A 292 -14.97 42.25 68.62
N MET A 293 -16.27 42.20 68.93
CA MET A 293 -17.33 42.01 67.93
C MET A 293 -17.38 43.16 66.92
N PHE A 294 -17.26 44.42 67.37
CA PHE A 294 -17.22 45.58 66.48
C PHE A 294 -16.00 45.58 65.56
N LEU A 295 -14.81 45.27 66.09
CA LEU A 295 -13.58 45.09 65.30
C LEU A 295 -13.73 43.99 64.24
N PHE A 296 -14.39 42.87 64.58
CA PHE A 296 -14.66 41.79 63.64
C PHE A 296 -15.63 42.23 62.52
N VAL A 297 -16.72 42.93 62.85
CA VAL A 297 -17.69 43.43 61.85
C VAL A 297 -17.04 44.46 60.90
N VAL A 298 -16.25 45.40 61.42
CA VAL A 298 -15.57 46.42 60.60
C VAL A 298 -14.49 45.79 59.69
N SER A 299 -13.74 44.81 60.18
CA SER A 299 -12.73 44.12 59.37
C SER A 299 -13.33 43.15 58.35
N ALA A 300 -14.43 42.45 58.68
CA ALA A 300 -15.19 41.65 57.72
C ALA A 300 -15.82 42.52 56.62
N GLY A 301 -16.36 43.69 56.95
CA GLY A 301 -16.86 44.65 55.94
C GLY A 301 -15.79 45.09 54.94
N ALA A 302 -14.55 45.28 55.40
CA ALA A 302 -13.43 45.66 54.54
C ALA A 302 -12.96 44.54 53.58
N SER A 303 -13.32 43.27 53.81
CA SER A 303 -12.86 42.16 52.95
C SER A 303 -13.53 42.10 51.58
N GLN A 304 -14.57 42.93 51.33
CA GLN A 304 -15.22 43.07 50.02
C GLN A 304 -14.31 43.68 48.95
N GLN A 305 -13.20 44.35 49.31
CA GLN A 305 -12.27 44.96 48.34
C GLN A 305 -11.36 43.95 47.60
N LYS A 306 -11.71 42.66 47.55
CA LYS A 306 -10.99 41.66 46.75
C LYS A 306 -11.32 41.82 45.26
N ARG A 307 -10.53 42.66 44.58
CA ARG A 307 -10.55 42.83 43.12
C ARG A 307 -10.46 41.46 42.43
N LEU A 308 -11.53 41.10 41.71
CA LEU A 308 -11.62 39.84 40.95
C LEU A 308 -10.46 39.74 39.96
N GLN A 309 -9.61 38.74 40.13
CA GLN A 309 -8.48 38.49 39.24
C GLN A 309 -8.90 37.77 37.95
N TRP A 310 -9.95 36.95 38.04
CA TRP A 310 -10.50 36.15 36.96
C TRP A 310 -11.99 36.42 36.82
N LEU A 311 -12.48 36.44 35.58
CA LEU A 311 -13.90 36.36 35.25
C LEU A 311 -14.07 35.36 34.10
N LEU A 312 -15.08 34.50 34.22
CA LEU A 312 -15.53 33.55 33.20
C LEU A 312 -16.98 33.92 32.85
N LEU A 313 -17.25 34.05 31.55
CA LEU A 313 -18.60 34.09 31.01
C LEU A 313 -18.69 33.01 29.93
N ALA A 314 -19.73 32.19 30.01
CA ALA A 314 -19.96 31.04 29.14
C ALA A 314 -21.47 30.81 28.97
N ASP A 315 -21.85 30.08 27.92
CA ASP A 315 -23.20 29.54 27.70
C ASP A 315 -24.32 30.62 27.72
N GLY A 316 -24.04 31.81 27.17
CA GLY A 316 -24.90 32.98 27.34
C GLY A 316 -24.82 34.06 26.25
N CYS A 317 -25.83 34.93 26.24
CA CYS A 317 -25.95 36.06 25.31
C CYS A 317 -25.81 37.39 26.06
N TYR A 318 -24.78 38.17 25.74
CA TYR A 318 -24.44 39.43 26.42
C TYR A 318 -24.37 40.59 25.40
N SER A 319 -25.23 41.60 25.57
CA SER A 319 -25.46 42.66 24.57
C SER A 319 -24.84 44.03 24.88
N GLN A 320 -24.34 44.20 26.11
CA GLN A 320 -23.59 45.34 26.62
C GLN A 320 -22.74 44.85 27.79
N GLY A 321 -21.47 45.25 27.89
CA GLY A 321 -20.66 44.91 29.05
C GLY A 321 -19.34 45.65 29.12
N THR A 322 -18.97 46.11 30.32
CA THR A 322 -17.64 46.68 30.59
C THR A 322 -16.99 45.88 31.70
N THR A 323 -15.81 45.32 31.47
CA THR A 323 -15.10 44.47 32.43
C THR A 323 -13.64 44.89 32.62
N VAL A 324 -13.19 44.88 33.88
CA VAL A 324 -11.83 45.28 34.29
C VAL A 324 -11.28 44.27 35.30
N VAL A 325 -10.69 43.20 34.79
CA VAL A 325 -10.13 42.05 35.54
C VAL A 325 -8.70 41.78 35.09
N LYS A 326 -7.96 40.88 35.75
CA LYS A 326 -6.61 40.53 35.27
C LYS A 326 -6.70 39.59 34.05
N TRP A 327 -7.58 38.59 34.16
CA TRP A 327 -7.84 37.57 33.15
C TRP A 327 -9.35 37.49 32.87
N LEU A 328 -9.71 37.39 31.60
CA LEU A 328 -11.08 37.18 31.15
C LEU A 328 -11.15 36.04 30.15
N LEU A 329 -12.09 35.11 30.37
CA LEU A 329 -12.48 34.07 29.43
C LEU A 329 -13.93 34.29 29.02
N LEU A 330 -14.15 34.40 27.71
CA LEU A 330 -15.45 34.41 27.05
C LEU A 330 -15.54 33.14 26.19
N ALA A 331 -16.57 32.32 26.39
CA ALA A 331 -16.77 31.08 25.66
C ALA A 331 -18.26 30.84 25.33
N ASN A 332 -18.55 29.86 24.46
CA ASN A 332 -19.87 29.25 24.21
C ASN A 332 -21.03 30.26 24.13
N GLY A 333 -20.87 31.38 23.41
CA GLY A 333 -21.80 32.50 23.60
C GLY A 333 -21.82 33.56 22.52
N CYS A 334 -22.81 34.45 22.65
CA CYS A 334 -23.06 35.56 21.72
C CYS A 334 -22.81 36.88 22.43
N TYR A 335 -21.75 37.58 22.04
CA TYR A 335 -21.26 38.78 22.71
C TYR A 335 -21.28 39.97 21.76
N SER A 336 -21.96 41.05 22.17
CA SER A 336 -22.08 42.29 21.41
C SER A 336 -21.74 43.49 22.26
N GLN A 337 -20.97 44.44 21.70
CA GLN A 337 -20.59 45.71 22.33
C GLN A 337 -19.95 45.52 23.73
N VAL A 338 -19.01 44.58 23.82
CA VAL A 338 -18.25 44.32 25.05
C VAL A 338 -16.95 45.13 25.03
N THR A 339 -16.74 45.97 26.05
CA THR A 339 -15.49 46.69 26.29
C THR A 339 -14.69 45.99 27.39
N THR A 340 -13.45 45.64 27.11
CA THR A 340 -12.58 44.89 28.04
C THR A 340 -11.26 45.63 28.26
N VAL A 341 -10.84 45.72 29.52
CA VAL A 341 -9.50 46.21 29.91
C VAL A 341 -8.88 45.16 30.82
N VAL A 342 -8.09 44.26 30.23
CA VAL A 342 -7.55 43.07 30.90
C VAL A 342 -6.11 42.82 30.47
N GLU A 343 -5.33 42.07 31.25
CA GLU A 343 -3.94 41.74 30.87
C GLU A 343 -3.93 40.62 29.81
N TRP A 344 -4.86 39.67 29.97
CA TRP A 344 -5.07 38.52 29.08
C TRP A 344 -6.56 38.33 28.79
N LEU A 345 -6.88 38.10 27.52
CA LEU A 345 -8.22 37.78 27.04
C LEU A 345 -8.16 36.54 26.14
N LEU A 346 -8.97 35.54 26.47
CA LEU A 346 -9.27 34.40 25.62
C LEU A 346 -10.74 34.49 25.21
N LEU A 347 -10.99 34.43 23.90
CA LEU A 347 -12.31 34.21 23.33
C LEU A 347 -12.29 32.87 22.56
N ALA A 348 -13.31 32.06 22.79
CA ALA A 348 -13.50 30.75 22.17
C ALA A 348 -14.99 30.51 21.84
N ASP A 349 -15.26 29.51 21.00
CA ASP A 349 -16.56 28.88 20.77
C ASP A 349 -17.75 29.87 20.65
N GLY A 350 -17.66 30.91 19.81
CA GLY A 350 -18.65 31.98 19.90
C GLY A 350 -18.75 33.03 18.79
N CYS A 351 -19.76 33.89 18.95
CA CYS A 351 -20.10 34.96 18.04
C CYS A 351 -19.84 36.33 18.69
N TYR A 352 -18.84 37.06 18.17
CA TYR A 352 -18.27 38.24 18.82
C TYR A 352 -18.31 39.46 17.90
N SER A 353 -19.15 40.45 18.26
CA SER A 353 -19.40 41.64 17.44
C SER A 353 -19.12 42.93 18.20
N GLN A 354 -18.34 43.85 17.61
CA GLN A 354 -18.00 45.14 18.22
C GLN A 354 -17.33 45.00 19.60
N VAL A 355 -16.45 44.00 19.76
CA VAL A 355 -15.67 43.80 20.99
C VAL A 355 -14.46 44.75 20.97
N THR A 356 -14.42 45.70 21.90
CA THR A 356 -13.29 46.63 22.05
C THR A 356 -12.37 46.12 23.16
N THR A 357 -11.13 45.81 22.81
CA THR A 357 -10.15 45.19 23.70
C THR A 357 -8.96 46.14 23.92
N VAL A 358 -8.68 46.49 25.18
CA VAL A 358 -7.38 47.10 25.56
C VAL A 358 -6.63 46.05 26.37
N VAL A 359 -5.88 45.21 25.64
CA VAL A 359 -5.35 43.95 26.14
C VAL A 359 -3.93 43.72 25.62
N LYS A 360 -3.08 43.12 26.46
CA LYS A 360 -1.71 42.78 26.08
C LYS A 360 -1.63 41.51 25.23
N TRP A 361 -2.34 40.47 25.65
CA TRP A 361 -2.41 39.16 24.99
C TRP A 361 -3.85 38.78 24.64
N LEU A 362 -4.11 38.58 23.35
CA LEU A 362 -5.41 38.14 22.83
C LEU A 362 -5.28 36.80 22.12
N LEU A 363 -6.09 35.82 22.53
CA LEU A 363 -6.26 34.54 21.85
C LEU A 363 -7.69 34.44 21.31
N LEU A 364 -7.79 34.09 20.04
CA LEU A 364 -9.02 33.85 19.29
C LEU A 364 -9.01 32.43 18.75
N ALA A 365 -9.92 31.59 19.25
CA ALA A 365 -10.19 30.25 18.73
C ALA A 365 -11.68 30.13 18.34
N ASP A 366 -12.01 29.21 17.42
CA ASP A 366 -13.37 28.71 17.16
C ASP A 366 -14.48 29.79 17.18
N GLY A 367 -14.45 30.80 16.30
CA GLY A 367 -15.43 31.88 16.42
C GLY A 367 -15.45 32.98 15.35
N CYS A 368 -16.62 33.61 15.25
CA CYS A 368 -16.84 34.75 14.37
C CYS A 368 -16.40 36.06 15.05
N TYR A 369 -15.27 36.64 14.62
CA TYR A 369 -14.65 37.83 15.22
C TYR A 369 -14.61 39.06 14.30
N SER A 370 -14.73 40.26 14.89
CA SER A 370 -14.56 41.54 14.20
C SER A 370 -13.30 42.31 14.66
N GLN A 371 -12.26 42.32 13.83
CA GLN A 371 -11.16 43.31 13.80
C GLN A 371 -10.59 43.78 15.17
N PRO A 372 -9.72 42.98 15.83
CA PRO A 372 -9.09 43.32 17.11
C PRO A 372 -7.90 44.29 16.99
N TRP A 373 -7.58 45.00 18.08
CA TRP A 373 -6.49 45.98 18.18
C TRP A 373 -5.66 45.70 19.44
N VAL A 374 -4.49 45.04 19.32
CA VAL A 374 -3.72 44.52 20.49
C VAL A 374 -2.21 44.47 20.25
N GLU A 375 -1.42 44.31 21.32
CA GLU A 375 0.05 44.15 21.26
C GLU A 375 0.43 42.79 20.65
N TRP A 376 -0.18 41.71 21.16
CA TRP A 376 -0.02 40.32 20.69
C TRP A 376 -1.36 39.70 20.30
N LEU A 377 -1.38 38.99 19.16
CA LEU A 377 -2.56 38.31 18.64
C LEU A 377 -2.26 36.86 18.21
N LEU A 378 -3.09 35.92 18.66
CA LEU A 378 -3.14 34.54 18.21
C LEU A 378 -4.51 34.23 17.60
N LEU A 379 -4.51 33.69 16.38
CA LEU A 379 -5.66 33.12 15.67
C LEU A 379 -5.37 31.63 15.43
N ALA A 380 -6.27 30.73 15.87
CA ALA A 380 -6.11 29.28 15.76
C ALA A 380 -7.42 28.59 15.34
N ASP A 381 -7.28 27.36 14.84
CA ASP A 381 -8.33 26.32 14.66
C ASP A 381 -9.57 26.65 13.78
N ASP A 382 -9.64 27.82 13.14
CA ASP A 382 -10.86 28.29 12.42
C ASP A 382 -10.61 28.79 10.97
N CYS A 383 -11.70 29.05 10.24
CA CYS A 383 -11.77 29.34 8.81
C CYS A 383 -12.04 30.84 8.51
N TYR A 384 -10.98 31.64 8.38
CA TYR A 384 -11.07 33.07 8.15
C TYR A 384 -11.13 33.46 6.66
N SER A 385 -12.22 34.14 6.27
CA SER A 385 -12.40 34.67 4.91
C SER A 385 -11.52 35.89 4.61
N GLN A 386 -11.32 36.79 5.60
CA GLN A 386 -10.38 37.90 5.54
C GLN A 386 -9.79 38.19 6.93
N VAL A 387 -8.46 38.24 7.03
CA VAL A 387 -7.72 38.74 8.19
C VAL A 387 -6.94 39.98 7.77
N THR A 388 -7.23 41.10 8.43
CA THR A 388 -6.48 42.36 8.28
C THR A 388 -6.09 42.83 9.67
N THR A 389 -4.79 42.98 9.96
CA THR A 389 -4.32 43.31 11.31
C THR A 389 -3.04 44.15 11.31
N VAL A 390 -2.91 44.99 12.34
CA VAL A 390 -1.70 45.77 12.67
C VAL A 390 -1.43 45.62 14.16
N VAL A 391 -0.45 44.79 14.50
CA VAL A 391 -0.07 44.37 15.86
C VAL A 391 1.45 44.27 15.95
N GLU A 392 2.06 44.13 17.14
CA GLU A 392 3.52 43.96 17.19
C GLU A 392 3.93 42.52 16.82
N TRP A 393 3.16 41.53 17.29
CA TRP A 393 3.36 40.10 17.05
C TRP A 393 2.05 39.41 16.65
N LEU A 394 2.12 38.57 15.62
CA LEU A 394 0.98 37.78 15.13
C LEU A 394 1.37 36.32 14.88
N LEU A 395 0.55 35.42 15.43
CA LEU A 395 0.56 34.00 15.12
C LEU A 395 -0.79 33.61 14.49
N LEU A 396 -0.71 32.98 13.31
CA LEU A 396 -1.81 32.29 12.65
C LEU A 396 -1.46 30.80 12.62
N ALA A 397 -2.33 29.95 13.16
CA ALA A 397 -2.08 28.53 13.30
C ALA A 397 -3.33 27.71 12.91
N ASP A 398 -3.11 26.43 12.60
CA ASP A 398 -4.08 25.31 12.55
C ASP A 398 -5.42 25.57 11.81
N GLY A 399 -5.45 26.54 10.90
CA GLY A 399 -6.68 27.09 10.32
C GLY A 399 -6.66 27.31 8.80
N CYS A 400 -7.79 27.73 8.24
CA CYS A 400 -7.97 27.96 6.81
C CYS A 400 -8.19 29.45 6.50
N TYR A 401 -7.24 30.08 5.81
CA TYR A 401 -7.18 31.52 5.62
C TYR A 401 -7.26 31.88 4.13
N SER A 402 -8.37 32.52 3.71
CA SER A 402 -8.58 32.89 2.30
C SER A 402 -7.82 34.15 1.89
N GLN A 403 -7.74 35.14 2.79
CA GLN A 403 -7.05 36.42 2.58
C GLN A 403 -6.39 36.86 3.90
N VAL A 404 -5.08 37.13 3.87
CA VAL A 404 -4.30 37.64 5.01
C VAL A 404 -3.54 38.88 4.58
N THR A 405 -3.81 40.03 5.19
CA THR A 405 -3.14 41.31 4.93
C THR A 405 -2.63 41.92 6.24
N THR A 406 -1.31 41.90 6.48
CA THR A 406 -0.76 42.21 7.81
C THR A 406 0.46 43.12 7.78
N VAL A 407 0.56 44.00 8.79
CA VAL A 407 1.72 44.85 9.04
C VAL A 407 2.10 44.71 10.51
N VAL A 408 3.13 43.92 10.77
CA VAL A 408 3.57 43.51 12.12
C VAL A 408 5.09 43.44 12.18
N LYS A 409 5.73 43.41 13.35
CA LYS A 409 7.19 43.17 13.38
C LYS A 409 7.52 41.70 13.13
N TRP A 410 6.80 40.82 13.83
CA TRP A 410 7.02 39.38 13.81
C TRP A 410 5.75 38.65 13.41
N LEU A 411 5.89 37.76 12.43
CA LEU A 411 4.80 37.00 11.85
C LEU A 411 5.17 35.52 11.74
N LEU A 412 4.34 34.67 12.33
CA LEU A 412 4.39 33.22 12.16
C LEU A 412 3.06 32.73 11.58
N LEU A 413 3.14 32.02 10.46
CA LEU A 413 2.05 31.21 9.90
C LEU A 413 2.50 29.74 10.01
N ALA A 414 1.69 28.91 10.65
CA ALA A 414 1.95 27.48 10.84
C ALA A 414 0.69 26.63 10.55
N ASN A 415 0.88 25.32 10.36
CA ASN A 415 -0.14 24.25 10.35
C ASN A 415 -1.40 24.48 9.50
N GLY A 416 -1.39 25.41 8.54
CA GLY A 416 -2.61 26.00 7.98
C GLY A 416 -2.65 26.04 6.46
N CYS A 417 -3.85 26.28 5.93
CA CYS A 417 -4.10 26.45 4.49
C CYS A 417 -4.31 27.93 4.16
N TYR A 418 -3.38 28.53 3.43
CA TYR A 418 -3.33 29.97 3.15
C TYR A 418 -3.43 30.24 1.64
N SER A 419 -4.52 30.87 1.22
CA SER A 419 -4.79 31.12 -0.21
C SER A 419 -4.07 32.35 -0.74
N GLN A 420 -4.26 33.52 -0.11
CA GLN A 420 -3.54 34.75 -0.45
C GLN A 420 -3.01 35.43 0.81
N VAL A 421 -1.70 35.70 0.84
CA VAL A 421 -0.96 36.27 1.97
C VAL A 421 -0.16 37.47 1.48
N THR A 422 -0.47 38.66 2.00
CA THR A 422 0.22 39.93 1.67
C THR A 422 0.74 40.57 2.96
N THR A 423 2.05 40.68 3.14
CA THR A 423 2.62 41.08 4.44
C THR A 423 3.81 42.03 4.30
N VAL A 424 3.95 42.94 5.27
CA VAL A 424 5.10 43.84 5.42
C VAL A 424 5.58 43.75 6.86
N VAL A 425 6.73 43.08 7.09
CA VAL A 425 7.18 42.70 8.44
C VAL A 425 8.71 42.78 8.59
N GLU A 426 9.25 42.70 9.82
CA GLU A 426 10.70 42.58 10.04
C GLU A 426 11.15 41.11 9.90
N TRP A 427 10.36 40.19 10.45
CA TRP A 427 10.61 38.74 10.46
C TRP A 427 9.36 37.94 10.07
N LEU A 428 9.51 37.00 9.13
CA LEU A 428 8.46 36.10 8.67
C LEU A 428 8.94 34.65 8.70
N LEU A 429 8.22 33.80 9.44
CA LEU A 429 8.29 32.35 9.36
C LEU A 429 6.98 31.81 8.78
N LEU A 430 7.09 31.04 7.72
CA LEU A 430 6.02 30.21 7.16
C LEU A 430 6.45 28.75 7.37
N ALA A 431 5.65 27.96 8.09
CA ALA A 431 5.95 26.59 8.46
C ALA A 431 4.75 25.65 8.19
N ASP A 432 5.02 24.34 8.09
CA ASP A 432 4.07 23.22 8.25
C ASP A 432 2.71 23.37 7.51
N GLY A 433 2.69 24.04 6.36
CA GLY A 433 1.44 24.57 5.78
C GLY A 433 1.38 24.62 4.26
N CYS A 434 0.18 24.89 3.75
CA CYS A 434 -0.13 24.96 2.33
C CYS A 434 -0.35 26.41 1.89
N TYR A 435 0.58 26.96 1.11
CA TYR A 435 0.64 28.38 0.74
C TYR A 435 0.47 28.55 -0.79
N SER A 436 -0.66 29.13 -1.22
CA SER A 436 -0.95 29.27 -2.65
C SER A 436 -0.32 30.52 -3.27
N GLN A 437 -0.56 31.71 -2.72
CA GLN A 437 0.08 32.96 -3.16
C GLN A 437 0.58 33.77 -1.97
N VAL A 438 1.89 34.03 -1.95
CA VAL A 438 2.58 34.76 -0.87
C VAL A 438 3.31 35.96 -1.48
N THR A 439 2.94 37.17 -1.05
CA THR A 439 3.56 38.45 -1.44
C THR A 439 4.12 39.13 -0.20
N THR A 440 5.43 39.33 -0.14
CA THR A 440 6.12 39.70 1.12
C THR A 440 7.17 40.79 0.91
N VAL A 441 7.26 41.71 1.86
CA VAL A 441 8.38 42.65 2.03
C VAL A 441 8.90 42.48 3.45
N VAL A 442 10.10 41.92 3.61
CA VAL A 442 10.60 41.48 4.91
C VAL A 442 12.14 41.45 4.99
N GLU A 443 12.75 41.78 6.13
CA GLU A 443 14.22 41.65 6.26
C GLU A 443 14.66 40.19 6.28
N TRP A 444 13.98 39.34 7.06
CA TRP A 444 14.28 37.92 7.23
C TRP A 444 13.08 37.02 6.92
N LEU A 445 13.23 36.17 5.89
CA LEU A 445 12.24 35.17 5.49
C LEU A 445 12.78 33.75 5.70
N LEU A 446 12.05 32.94 6.45
CA LEU A 446 12.24 31.48 6.54
C LEU A 446 10.99 30.75 6.03
N LEU A 447 11.19 29.85 5.06
CA LEU A 447 10.20 28.90 4.59
C LEU A 447 10.63 27.48 5.03
N ALA A 448 9.74 26.74 5.67
CA ALA A 448 10.00 25.41 6.22
C ALA A 448 8.79 24.47 6.11
N ASP A 449 9.05 23.18 5.95
CA ASP A 449 8.15 22.02 6.11
C ASP A 449 6.77 22.14 5.42
N GLY A 450 6.69 22.92 4.35
CA GLY A 450 5.45 23.33 3.71
C GLY A 450 5.41 23.18 2.18
N TYR A 451 4.21 23.40 1.62
CA TYR A 451 3.97 23.46 0.19
C TYR A 451 3.74 24.91 -0.26
N TYR A 452 4.56 25.39 -1.19
CA TYR A 452 4.61 26.78 -1.64
C TYR A 452 4.41 26.85 -3.16
N SER A 453 3.21 27.24 -3.59
CA SER A 453 2.87 27.33 -5.00
C SER A 453 3.53 28.56 -5.66
N GLN A 454 3.21 29.78 -5.22
CA GLN A 454 3.79 31.02 -5.73
C GLN A 454 4.27 31.93 -4.59
N VAL A 455 5.58 32.21 -4.55
CA VAL A 455 6.19 33.14 -3.58
C VAL A 455 6.87 34.31 -4.30
N THR A 456 6.36 35.52 -4.07
CA THR A 456 6.97 36.79 -4.49
C THR A 456 7.50 37.50 -3.24
N SER A 457 8.78 37.84 -3.22
CA SER A 457 9.43 38.36 -2.01
C SER A 457 10.49 39.41 -2.29
N VAL A 458 10.47 40.50 -1.51
CA VAL A 458 11.54 41.50 -1.45
C VAL A 458 12.23 41.34 -0.11
N VAL A 459 13.40 40.69 -0.11
CA VAL A 459 14.07 40.23 1.11
C VAL A 459 15.57 40.51 1.12
N LYS A 460 16.08 40.78 2.31
CA LYS A 460 17.52 40.90 2.56
C LYS A 460 18.12 39.51 2.74
N TRP A 461 17.53 38.72 3.64
CA TRP A 461 17.90 37.34 3.93
C TRP A 461 16.76 36.36 3.65
N LEU A 462 17.11 35.26 3.00
CA LEU A 462 16.23 34.14 2.71
C LEU A 462 16.91 32.84 3.17
N LEU A 463 16.19 32.07 3.97
CA LEU A 463 16.52 30.69 4.30
C LEU A 463 15.38 29.78 3.86
N LEU A 464 15.73 28.69 3.19
CA LEU A 464 14.82 27.62 2.80
C LEU A 464 15.25 26.35 3.52
N ALA A 465 14.32 25.75 4.24
CA ALA A 465 14.41 24.39 4.76
C ALA A 465 13.56 23.43 3.90
N ASP A 466 13.55 22.15 4.27
CA ASP A 466 12.83 21.07 3.59
C ASP A 466 11.40 21.49 3.22
N GLY A 467 10.99 21.28 1.98
CA GLY A 467 9.70 21.78 1.49
C GLY A 467 9.53 21.70 -0.03
N CYS A 468 8.30 21.91 -0.49
CA CYS A 468 7.91 21.79 -1.89
C CYS A 468 7.64 23.18 -2.51
N TYR A 469 8.44 23.60 -3.48
CA TYR A 469 8.36 24.93 -4.09
C TYR A 469 8.06 24.83 -5.59
N SER A 470 7.01 25.49 -6.08
CA SER A 470 6.59 25.42 -7.49
C SER A 470 7.09 26.60 -8.35
N GLN A 471 6.95 27.83 -7.86
CA GLN A 471 7.40 29.06 -8.53
C GLN A 471 7.85 30.10 -7.49
N GLN A 472 9.02 30.70 -7.71
CA GLN A 472 9.60 31.70 -6.80
C GLN A 472 10.15 32.90 -7.58
N ALA A 473 9.85 34.10 -7.10
CA ALA A 473 10.42 35.36 -7.57
C ALA A 473 10.97 36.14 -6.37
N SER A 474 12.28 36.38 -6.36
CA SER A 474 12.97 37.16 -5.34
C SER A 474 13.56 38.45 -5.92
N GLY A 475 13.47 39.53 -5.16
CA GLY A 475 14.22 40.76 -5.43
C GLY A 475 15.73 40.61 -5.18
N PRO A 476 16.51 41.70 -5.33
CA PRO A 476 17.96 41.66 -5.13
C PRO A 476 18.33 41.37 -3.65
N SER A 477 18.65 40.11 -3.36
CA SER A 477 19.17 39.66 -2.06
C SER A 477 20.70 39.59 -2.06
N GLU A 478 21.34 39.91 -0.93
CA GLU A 478 22.80 39.89 -0.79
C GLU A 478 23.40 38.49 -0.59
N ARG A 479 22.57 37.49 -0.21
CA ARG A 479 22.91 36.06 -0.14
C ARG A 479 21.71 35.17 0.26
N PRO A 480 21.20 34.30 -0.62
CA PRO A 480 20.39 33.15 -0.20
C PRO A 480 21.28 32.04 0.36
N PHE A 481 20.84 31.39 1.45
CA PHE A 481 21.43 30.15 1.96
C PHE A 481 20.46 28.99 1.75
N PHE A 482 20.94 27.88 1.18
CA PHE A 482 20.16 26.69 0.90
C PHE A 482 20.62 25.52 1.79
N LEU A 483 19.68 24.83 2.41
CA LEU A 483 19.88 23.54 3.09
C LEU A 483 18.79 22.58 2.60
N GLY A 484 19.18 21.50 1.91
CA GLY A 484 18.30 20.37 1.58
C GLY A 484 17.04 20.68 0.76
N GLY A 485 17.07 20.47 -0.56
CA GLY A 485 15.85 20.55 -1.38
C GLY A 485 16.07 20.17 -2.84
N SER A 486 15.20 19.31 -3.39
CA SER A 486 15.30 18.82 -4.77
C SER A 486 14.43 19.62 -5.72
N LEU A 487 15.05 20.40 -6.61
CA LEU A 487 14.35 21.12 -7.69
C LEU A 487 14.14 20.20 -8.92
N PRO A 488 12.90 20.01 -9.40
CA PRO A 488 12.66 19.52 -10.76
C PRO A 488 12.94 20.66 -11.75
N GLY A 489 14.13 20.67 -12.35
CA GLY A 489 14.54 21.73 -13.27
C GLY A 489 13.70 21.76 -14.57
N PRO A 490 13.31 22.93 -15.08
CA PRO A 490 12.65 23.04 -16.38
C PRO A 490 13.65 22.70 -17.48
N ALA A 491 13.27 21.79 -18.38
CA ALA A 491 14.00 21.58 -19.63
C ALA A 491 13.90 22.86 -20.47
N GLY A 492 15.04 23.36 -20.96
CA GLY A 492 15.06 24.51 -21.86
C GLY A 492 14.77 24.08 -23.29
N ASP A 493 13.97 24.87 -24.00
CA ASP A 493 14.06 24.97 -25.45
C ASP A 493 13.84 26.42 -25.88
N ALA A 494 14.68 26.91 -26.79
CA ALA A 494 14.68 28.29 -27.24
C ALA A 494 14.20 28.39 -28.69
N GLY A 495 12.88 28.46 -28.87
CA GLY A 495 12.22 28.66 -30.16
C GLY A 495 11.73 30.10 -30.34
N ALA A 496 12.03 30.71 -31.48
CA ALA A 496 11.60 32.07 -31.82
C ALA A 496 10.60 32.09 -32.98
N GLN A 497 9.75 33.12 -33.02
CA GLN A 497 8.81 33.46 -34.11
C GLN A 497 7.63 32.45 -34.25
N THR A 498 6.43 32.82 -34.73
CA THR A 498 5.94 34.10 -35.31
C THR A 498 4.45 34.30 -34.97
N ASP A 499 3.87 35.45 -35.35
CA ASP A 499 2.41 35.62 -35.44
C ASP A 499 1.75 34.55 -36.34
N GLU A 500 0.59 34.04 -35.91
CA GLU A 500 -0.67 34.14 -36.66
C GLU A 500 -1.84 33.79 -35.72
N GLY A 501 -3.02 34.37 -35.95
CA GLY A 501 -4.18 34.23 -35.06
C GLY A 501 -5.47 33.82 -35.80
N TYR A 502 -6.41 33.22 -35.08
CA TYR A 502 -7.79 33.07 -35.55
C TYR A 502 -8.80 33.10 -34.40
N GLN A 503 -10.09 33.09 -34.75
CA GLN A 503 -11.20 33.56 -33.92
C GLN A 503 -11.92 32.48 -33.10
N SER A 504 -12.49 32.92 -31.96
CA SER A 504 -13.86 32.68 -31.48
C SER A 504 -14.84 31.93 -32.41
N PRO A 505 -15.83 31.16 -31.89
CA PRO A 505 -16.78 31.72 -30.90
C PRO A 505 -17.36 30.80 -29.82
N ASP A 506 -18.12 31.46 -28.94
CA ASP A 506 -18.97 30.95 -27.87
C ASP A 506 -20.15 30.08 -28.33
N THR A 507 -20.73 29.31 -27.40
CA THR A 507 -22.19 29.16 -27.15
C THR A 507 -22.41 28.22 -25.94
N THR A 508 -22.56 28.73 -24.71
CA THR A 508 -23.81 29.13 -24.04
C THR A 508 -24.80 28.01 -23.63
N THR A 509 -24.95 27.87 -22.30
CA THR A 509 -26.21 27.71 -21.53
C THR A 509 -27.01 26.40 -21.46
N ALA A 510 -27.61 26.23 -20.26
CA ALA A 510 -28.86 25.53 -19.90
C ALA A 510 -28.83 24.02 -19.55
N GLY A 511 -29.30 23.72 -18.32
CA GLY A 511 -30.00 22.48 -17.98
C GLY A 511 -31.53 22.65 -18.16
N PRO A 512 -32.43 22.05 -17.34
CA PRO A 512 -32.19 21.40 -16.03
C PRO A 512 -33.04 20.13 -15.71
N THR A 513 -33.01 19.68 -14.44
CA THR A 513 -34.06 18.92 -13.70
C THR A 513 -34.59 17.55 -14.18
N GLY A 514 -33.95 16.45 -13.73
CA GLY A 514 -34.53 15.21 -13.12
C GLY A 514 -35.72 14.45 -13.75
N PRO A 515 -36.39 13.53 -13.01
CA PRO A 515 -36.02 12.90 -11.72
C PRO A 515 -36.18 11.34 -11.64
N THR A 516 -35.71 10.74 -10.53
CA THR A 516 -36.20 9.51 -9.84
C THR A 516 -36.63 8.24 -10.60
N VAL A 517 -35.95 7.11 -10.32
CA VAL A 517 -36.56 5.77 -10.10
C VAL A 517 -35.78 5.05 -8.99
N ASP A 518 -36.48 4.40 -8.05
CA ASP A 518 -35.89 3.70 -6.89
C ASP A 518 -35.92 2.16 -7.02
N LEU A 519 -34.79 1.50 -6.65
CA LEU A 519 -34.69 0.22 -5.91
C LEU A 519 -35.37 -1.06 -6.50
N PRO A 520 -35.23 -2.29 -5.94
CA PRO A 520 -34.51 -2.81 -4.75
C PRO A 520 -33.23 -3.62 -5.08
N LEU A 521 -32.32 -4.00 -4.16
CA LEU A 521 -32.33 -4.50 -2.76
C LEU A 521 -32.59 -6.04 -2.61
N TRP A 522 -31.59 -6.73 -1.99
CA TRP A 522 -31.58 -8.06 -1.33
C TRP A 522 -31.30 -9.38 -2.12
N GLN A 523 -30.54 -10.26 -1.43
CA GLN A 523 -30.16 -11.66 -1.71
C GLN A 523 -30.92 -12.58 -0.68
N PRO A 524 -30.57 -13.85 -0.33
CA PRO A 524 -29.62 -14.86 -0.88
C PRO A 524 -30.21 -16.32 -0.92
N THR A 525 -29.32 -17.33 -0.82
CA THR A 525 -29.49 -18.81 -0.69
C THR A 525 -29.51 -19.62 -2.02
N PHE A 526 -28.72 -20.68 -2.32
CA PHE A 526 -27.87 -21.68 -1.61
C PHE A 526 -28.55 -23.06 -1.43
N ILE A 527 -28.00 -24.13 -2.04
CA ILE A 527 -28.03 -25.58 -1.64
C ILE A 527 -27.35 -26.49 -2.71
N ASP A 528 -26.31 -27.23 -2.28
CA ASP A 528 -25.94 -28.66 -2.47
C ASP A 528 -26.40 -29.52 -3.70
N CYS A 529 -25.76 -30.65 -4.12
CA CYS A 529 -24.73 -31.52 -3.50
C CYS A 529 -24.10 -32.56 -4.50
N ILE A 530 -23.13 -33.37 -4.01
CA ILE A 530 -22.72 -34.74 -4.48
C ILE A 530 -21.99 -34.78 -5.87
N VAL A 531 -20.83 -35.43 -6.08
CA VAL A 531 -20.48 -36.88 -5.95
C VAL A 531 -19.19 -37.13 -5.14
N HIS A 532 -19.02 -38.36 -4.64
CA HIS A 532 -18.09 -38.76 -3.57
C HIS A 532 -17.10 -39.90 -3.96
N SER A 533 -16.04 -40.09 -3.16
CA SER A 533 -15.12 -41.26 -3.07
C SER A 533 -14.09 -41.43 -4.21
N ARG A 534 -12.88 -42.00 -4.02
CA ARG A 534 -12.22 -42.81 -2.95
C ARG A 534 -10.74 -42.37 -2.78
N GLU A 535 -9.85 -42.80 -1.87
CA GLU A 535 -9.70 -43.40 -0.50
C GLU A 535 -8.13 -43.35 -0.22
N ILE A 536 -7.41 -43.90 0.78
CA ILE A 536 -7.59 -44.82 1.93
C ILE A 536 -6.48 -44.55 3.01
N ILE A 537 -6.29 -45.42 4.01
CA ILE A 537 -5.29 -45.42 5.13
C ILE A 537 -5.65 -44.49 6.32
N VAL A 538 -6.02 -44.89 7.55
CA VAL A 538 -5.93 -46.12 8.42
C VAL A 538 -4.84 -46.04 9.50
N HIS A 539 -5.17 -46.54 10.71
CA HIS A 539 -4.46 -46.56 12.00
C HIS A 539 -4.55 -45.25 12.84
N GLN A 540 -4.89 -45.32 14.13
CA GLN A 540 -5.38 -46.45 14.94
C GLN A 540 -6.33 -45.96 16.05
#